data_AF-E3S628-F1
#
_entry.id   AF-E3S628-F1
#
_cell.length_a   1.000
_cell.length_b   1.000
_cell.length_c   1.000
_cell.angle_alpha   90.00
_cell.angle_beta   90.00
_cell.angle_gamma   90.00
#
_symmetry.space_group_name_H-M   'P 1'
#
loop_
_entity.id
_entity.type
_entity.pdbx_description
1 polymer ?
#
loop_
_entity_poly.entity_id
_entity_poly.type
_entity_poly.pdbx_seq_one_letter_code
_entity_poly.pdbx_strand_id
1 'polypeptide(L)'
;MAASSSDDDLFTPTDTEDDDIDKKTEIKQKADADKETDVDKEVVDVRNQLPPLPSPLPKQHKDFVHSLPKENPEYRKFSVFTAGSIEMGKAVHWQKQMVTMLSDLPITVCNPRKGKWNPAVTPEAKHQAFREQVEWELGALEQVDVIVFFFDTRTRSPVSLLELGLWAASDKVIVCCGPRYWRQGNVKITCERYDVPMVESFADLVPAVRNMLHAKGMRLDENGDLIGPNVHVLKDKPKKKTQLEAEKAELQSMVDSLRAELSKL
;
A
#
# COMPACT_ATOMS: atom_id res chain seq x y z
N MET A 1 -15.61 -7.08 -64.45
CA MET A 1 -15.37 -7.78 -63.17
C MET A 1 -14.17 -7.11 -62.52
N ALA A 2 -14.43 -6.40 -61.42
CA ALA A 2 -13.44 -5.65 -60.66
C ALA A 2 -12.88 -6.53 -59.53
N ALA A 3 -11.61 -6.31 -59.18
CA ALA A 3 -11.12 -6.30 -57.80
C ALA A 3 -9.72 -5.67 -57.77
N SER A 4 -9.67 -4.41 -57.34
CA SER A 4 -8.51 -3.78 -56.70
C SER A 4 -8.90 -3.51 -55.25
N SER A 5 -8.02 -3.75 -54.29
CA SER A 5 -8.10 -3.08 -52.99
C SER A 5 -6.69 -2.88 -52.44
N SER A 6 -6.23 -1.64 -52.58
CA SER A 6 -5.15 -1.02 -51.82
C SER A 6 -5.70 -0.47 -50.50
N ASP A 7 -4.82 -0.41 -49.52
CA ASP A 7 -4.96 0.25 -48.22
C ASP A 7 -5.39 1.72 -48.33
N ASP A 8 -6.18 2.17 -47.34
CA ASP A 8 -6.17 3.49 -46.68
C ASP A 8 -7.57 3.80 -46.11
N ASP A 9 -7.83 3.40 -44.85
CA ASP A 9 -8.95 3.96 -44.08
C ASP A 9 -8.38 4.92 -43.03
N LEU A 10 -8.32 6.19 -43.45
CA LEU A 10 -8.16 7.35 -42.58
C LEU A 10 -9.39 7.50 -41.68
N PHE A 11 -9.12 7.58 -40.38
CA PHE A 11 -10.02 8.06 -39.34
C PHE A 11 -10.64 9.42 -39.74
N THR A 12 -11.96 9.47 -39.87
CA THR A 12 -12.73 10.72 -39.94
C THR A 12 -13.79 10.72 -38.84
N PRO A 13 -13.79 11.69 -37.91
CA PRO A 13 -14.91 11.91 -37.02
C PRO A 13 -15.93 12.81 -37.72
N THR A 14 -17.17 12.33 -37.86
CA THR A 14 -18.31 13.18 -38.17
C THR A 14 -18.90 13.69 -36.86
N ASP A 15 -18.64 14.96 -36.55
CA ASP A 15 -19.35 15.73 -35.53
C ASP A 15 -20.82 15.89 -35.93
N THR A 16 -21.75 15.54 -35.05
CA THR A 16 -23.02 16.24 -34.76
C THR A 16 -23.96 15.34 -33.94
N GLU A 17 -23.64 15.09 -32.67
CA GLU A 17 -24.63 14.57 -31.69
C GLU A 17 -24.25 14.85 -30.19
N ASP A 18 -23.31 15.77 -29.91
CA ASP A 18 -22.72 15.92 -28.58
C ASP A 18 -23.42 16.88 -27.60
N ASP A 19 -24.25 17.82 -28.06
CA ASP A 19 -24.79 18.87 -27.17
C ASP A 19 -25.93 18.40 -26.23
N ASP A 20 -26.63 17.31 -26.54
CA ASP A 20 -27.74 16.80 -25.73
C ASP A 20 -27.34 15.64 -24.79
N ILE A 21 -26.19 15.01 -25.06
CA ILE A 21 -25.57 14.01 -24.19
C ILE A 21 -24.91 14.73 -23.00
N ASP A 22 -24.25 15.87 -23.23
CA ASP A 22 -23.57 16.61 -22.17
C ASP A 22 -24.53 17.14 -21.10
N LYS A 23 -25.70 17.69 -21.46
CA LYS A 23 -26.68 18.15 -20.46
C LYS A 23 -27.30 17.03 -19.64
N LYS A 24 -27.58 15.87 -20.25
CA LYS A 24 -28.08 14.69 -19.52
C LYS A 24 -26.99 14.08 -18.64
N THR A 25 -25.73 14.14 -19.06
CA THR A 25 -24.57 13.65 -18.30
C THR A 25 -24.26 14.58 -17.13
N GLU A 26 -24.34 15.89 -17.31
CA GLU A 26 -24.21 16.90 -16.25
C GLU A 26 -25.33 16.80 -15.21
N ILE A 27 -26.59 16.61 -15.63
CA ILE A 27 -27.73 16.46 -14.68
C ILE A 27 -27.62 15.13 -13.91
N LYS A 28 -27.12 14.06 -14.53
CA LYS A 28 -26.89 12.76 -13.87
C LYS A 28 -25.69 12.80 -12.92
N GLN A 29 -24.62 13.50 -13.29
CA GLN A 29 -23.48 13.77 -12.39
C GLN A 29 -23.87 14.66 -11.21
N LYS A 30 -24.76 15.64 -11.40
CA LYS A 30 -25.29 16.48 -10.30
C LYS A 30 -26.21 15.70 -9.35
N ALA A 31 -26.95 14.71 -9.85
CA ALA A 31 -27.85 13.88 -9.04
C ALA A 31 -27.11 12.76 -8.25
N ASP A 32 -25.95 12.32 -8.73
CA ASP A 32 -25.11 11.33 -8.03
C ASP A 32 -24.04 11.96 -7.10
N ALA A 33 -23.78 13.27 -7.21
CA ALA A 33 -22.85 14.00 -6.35
C ALA A 33 -23.28 14.10 -4.87
N ASP A 34 -24.55 13.81 -4.56
CA ASP A 34 -25.13 13.93 -3.22
C ASP A 34 -25.13 12.60 -2.42
N LYS A 35 -24.58 11.52 -2.97
CA LYS A 35 -24.49 10.22 -2.30
C LYS A 35 -23.04 9.87 -1.96
N GLU A 36 -22.65 10.17 -0.74
CA GLU A 36 -21.41 9.68 -0.12
C GLU A 36 -21.20 8.18 -0.42
N THR A 37 -20.06 7.82 -1.01
CA THR A 37 -19.76 6.42 -1.34
C THR A 37 -19.17 5.74 -0.10
N ASP A 38 -19.88 4.73 0.39
CA ASP A 38 -19.41 3.91 1.51
C ASP A 38 -18.44 2.84 1.00
N VAL A 39 -17.14 3.14 1.08
CA VAL A 39 -16.02 2.24 0.80
C VAL A 39 -15.94 1.13 1.86
N ASP A 40 -16.56 1.31 3.03
CA ASP A 40 -16.63 0.31 4.09
C ASP A 40 -17.81 -0.64 3.95
N LYS A 41 -18.70 -0.43 2.96
CA LYS A 41 -19.80 -1.35 2.68
C LYS A 41 -19.29 -2.78 2.54
N GLU A 42 -19.98 -3.73 3.17
CA GLU A 42 -19.57 -5.13 3.16
C GLU A 42 -19.48 -5.68 1.73
N VAL A 43 -18.33 -6.29 1.43
CA VAL A 43 -18.04 -6.92 0.14
C VAL A 43 -17.99 -8.42 0.35
N VAL A 44 -18.89 -9.13 -0.34
CA VAL A 44 -18.91 -10.60 -0.31
C VAL A 44 -17.65 -11.14 -0.97
N ASP A 45 -16.89 -11.96 -0.24
CA ASP A 45 -15.72 -12.67 -0.75
C ASP A 45 -16.13 -13.88 -1.60
N VAL A 46 -16.65 -13.61 -2.80
CA VAL A 46 -17.10 -14.64 -3.76
C VAL A 46 -15.97 -15.56 -4.25
N ARG A 47 -14.71 -15.21 -3.99
CA ARG A 47 -13.53 -15.98 -4.42
C ARG A 47 -12.89 -16.74 -3.26
N ASN A 48 -13.41 -16.64 -2.04
CA ASN A 48 -12.87 -17.24 -0.81
C ASN A 48 -11.37 -16.96 -0.65
N GLN A 49 -10.98 -15.71 -0.86
CA GLN A 49 -9.60 -15.23 -0.75
C GLN A 49 -9.17 -15.09 0.70
N LEU A 50 -10.14 -14.90 1.60
CA LEU A 50 -9.96 -14.72 3.02
C LEU A 50 -10.34 -16.01 3.78
N PRO A 51 -9.44 -16.55 4.63
CA PRO A 51 -9.79 -17.67 5.50
C PRO A 51 -10.82 -17.22 6.55
N PRO A 52 -11.56 -18.16 7.18
CA PRO A 52 -12.39 -17.82 8.32
C PRO A 52 -11.54 -17.22 9.46
N LEU A 53 -12.13 -16.28 10.20
CA LEU A 53 -11.51 -15.76 11.42
C LEU A 53 -11.39 -16.87 12.48
N PRO A 54 -10.32 -16.87 13.29
CA PRO A 54 -10.18 -17.80 14.40
C PRO A 54 -11.30 -17.59 15.43
N SER A 55 -11.63 -18.66 16.16
CA SER A 55 -12.58 -18.63 17.27
C SER A 55 -11.93 -19.32 18.49
N PRO A 56 -11.66 -18.58 19.59
CA PRO A 56 -11.95 -17.16 19.80
C PRO A 56 -11.06 -16.23 18.95
N LEU A 57 -11.49 -14.97 18.80
CA LEU A 57 -10.66 -13.93 18.20
C LEU A 57 -9.42 -13.66 19.06
N PRO A 58 -8.31 -13.17 18.47
CA PRO A 58 -7.13 -12.79 19.23
C PRO A 58 -7.48 -11.73 20.27
N LYS A 59 -6.94 -11.87 21.48
CA LYS A 59 -7.09 -10.87 22.53
C LYS A 59 -6.24 -9.66 22.15
N GLN A 60 -6.87 -8.51 21.96
CA GLN A 60 -6.17 -7.29 21.60
C GLN A 60 -5.15 -6.89 22.67
N HIS A 61 -3.93 -6.58 22.23
CA HIS A 61 -2.86 -6.08 23.07
C HIS A 61 -3.12 -4.62 23.49
N LYS A 62 -2.74 -4.26 24.72
CA LYS A 62 -2.95 -2.89 25.27
C LYS A 62 -2.28 -1.80 24.43
N ASP A 63 -1.14 -2.12 23.83
CA ASP A 63 -0.35 -1.19 23.00
C ASP A 63 -0.70 -1.25 21.50
N PHE A 64 -1.64 -2.11 21.09
CA PHE A 64 -2.04 -2.20 19.68
C PHE A 64 -2.76 -0.92 19.23
N VAL A 65 -2.35 -0.39 18.08
CA VAL A 65 -2.96 0.80 17.47
C VAL A 65 -3.45 0.47 16.07
N HIS A 66 -4.74 0.69 15.80
CA HIS A 66 -5.29 0.69 14.44
C HIS A 66 -5.41 2.14 13.96
N SER A 67 -4.50 2.55 13.09
CA SER A 67 -4.45 3.92 12.56
C SER A 67 -5.18 4.03 11.22
N LEU A 68 -6.05 5.03 11.10
CA LEU A 68 -6.82 5.36 9.90
C LEU A 68 -6.48 6.78 9.38
N PRO A 69 -6.79 7.14 8.12
CA PRO A 69 -6.41 8.43 7.50
C PRO A 69 -7.20 9.66 8.01
N LYS A 70 -7.67 9.63 9.25
CA LYS A 70 -8.33 10.78 9.90
C LYS A 70 -7.31 11.70 10.55
N GLU A 71 -6.25 11.13 11.10
CA GLU A 71 -5.20 11.80 11.87
C GLU A 71 -3.83 11.22 11.44
N ASN A 72 -2.75 11.92 11.78
CA ASN A 72 -1.40 11.38 11.57
C ASN A 72 -1.26 10.08 12.37
N PRO A 73 -0.63 9.02 11.82
CA PRO A 73 -0.54 7.77 12.54
C PRO A 73 0.31 7.88 13.80
N GLU A 74 -0.20 7.32 14.90
CA GLU A 74 0.58 7.09 16.10
C GLU A 74 1.37 5.79 15.94
N TYR A 75 2.69 5.89 15.83
CA TYR A 75 3.56 4.74 15.63
C TYR A 75 4.06 4.15 16.95
N ARG A 76 3.99 2.82 17.05
CA ARG A 76 4.77 1.99 17.97
C ARG A 76 6.15 1.70 17.38
N LYS A 77 7.03 1.06 18.15
CA LYS A 77 8.37 0.68 17.66
C LYS A 77 8.31 -0.21 16.42
N PHE A 78 7.29 -1.05 16.33
CA PHE A 78 7.00 -1.87 15.16
C PHE A 78 5.66 -1.48 14.56
N SER A 79 5.62 -1.40 13.24
CA SER A 79 4.46 -0.92 12.51
C SER A 79 4.29 -1.56 11.14
N VAL A 80 3.04 -1.74 10.72
CA VAL A 80 2.63 -2.41 9.48
C VAL A 80 1.70 -1.51 8.68
N PHE A 81 1.96 -1.34 7.38
CA PHE A 81 1.03 -0.68 6.46
C PHE A 81 0.30 -1.72 5.60
N THR A 82 -1.03 -1.63 5.50
CA THR A 82 -1.85 -2.55 4.68
C THR A 82 -2.11 -1.97 3.29
N ALA A 83 -1.08 -1.99 2.43
CA ALA A 83 -1.14 -1.56 1.03
C ALA A 83 -1.87 -2.57 0.14
N GLY A 84 -2.34 -2.12 -1.02
CA GLY A 84 -3.02 -3.01 -1.96
C GLY A 84 -4.49 -2.68 -2.14
N SER A 85 -5.28 -3.72 -2.39
CA SER A 85 -6.58 -3.57 -3.01
C SER A 85 -7.60 -2.91 -2.08
N ILE A 86 -8.10 -1.74 -2.48
CA ILE A 86 -9.31 -1.08 -1.96
C ILE A 86 -10.31 -0.91 -3.11
N GLU A 87 -9.84 -0.31 -4.21
CA GLU A 87 -10.56 -0.03 -5.45
C GLU A 87 -11.98 0.53 -5.20
N MET A 88 -12.06 1.66 -4.50
CA MET A 88 -13.31 2.33 -4.16
C MET A 88 -14.35 1.39 -3.53
N GLY A 89 -13.89 0.47 -2.67
CA GLY A 89 -14.75 -0.45 -1.93
C GLY A 89 -15.11 -1.73 -2.68
N LYS A 90 -14.48 -2.03 -3.83
CA LYS A 90 -14.72 -3.30 -4.54
C LYS A 90 -13.92 -4.48 -3.99
N ALA A 91 -12.80 -4.22 -3.32
CA ALA A 91 -11.96 -5.26 -2.75
C ALA A 91 -12.60 -5.85 -1.49
N VAL A 92 -12.39 -7.15 -1.26
CA VAL A 92 -12.75 -7.80 0.01
C VAL A 92 -12.11 -7.07 1.20
N HIS A 93 -12.71 -7.16 2.38
CA HIS A 93 -12.28 -6.44 3.60
C HIS A 93 -11.04 -7.04 4.27
N TRP A 94 -10.01 -7.31 3.46
CA TRP A 94 -8.78 -7.96 3.90
C TRP A 94 -7.99 -7.11 4.91
N GLN A 95 -8.07 -5.77 4.82
CA GLN A 95 -7.40 -4.89 5.79
C GLN A 95 -7.96 -5.08 7.20
N LYS A 96 -9.30 -5.16 7.33
CA LYS A 96 -9.98 -5.40 8.61
C LYS A 96 -9.57 -6.76 9.18
N GLN A 97 -9.45 -7.77 8.34
CA GLN A 97 -8.98 -9.08 8.76
C GLN A 97 -7.52 -9.06 9.19
N MET A 98 -6.63 -8.38 8.45
CA MET A 98 -5.22 -8.23 8.84
C MET A 98 -5.08 -7.50 10.18
N VAL A 99 -5.80 -6.40 10.39
CA VAL A 99 -5.87 -5.68 11.67
C VAL A 99 -6.29 -6.62 12.80
N THR A 100 -7.35 -7.42 12.60
CA THR A 100 -7.82 -8.38 13.60
C THR A 100 -6.76 -9.44 13.89
N MET A 101 -6.15 -10.00 12.85
CA MET A 101 -5.16 -11.07 12.92
C MET A 101 -3.80 -10.62 13.46
N LEU A 102 -3.56 -9.33 13.63
CA LEU A 102 -2.35 -8.76 14.24
C LEU A 102 -2.65 -8.03 15.57
N SER A 103 -3.91 -8.01 16.02
CA SER A 103 -4.35 -7.22 17.17
C SER A 103 -3.74 -7.66 18.51
N ASP A 104 -3.25 -8.90 18.59
CA ASP A 104 -2.52 -9.47 19.72
C ASP A 104 -1.09 -8.94 19.87
N LEU A 105 -0.59 -8.14 18.92
CA LEU A 105 0.78 -7.62 18.92
C LEU A 105 0.85 -6.17 19.44
N PRO A 106 1.94 -5.76 20.11
CA PRO A 106 2.16 -4.39 20.58
C PRO A 106 2.60 -3.43 19.45
N ILE A 107 1.87 -3.38 18.34
CA ILE A 107 2.26 -2.68 17.10
C ILE A 107 1.24 -1.65 16.64
N THR A 108 1.63 -0.79 15.70
CA THR A 108 0.71 0.04 14.90
C THR A 108 0.38 -0.64 13.58
N VAL A 109 -0.89 -0.71 13.20
CA VAL A 109 -1.33 -1.07 11.86
C VAL A 109 -1.96 0.15 11.17
N CYS A 110 -1.28 0.68 10.16
CA CYS A 110 -1.74 1.76 9.31
C CYS A 110 -2.63 1.19 8.19
N ASN A 111 -3.91 1.49 8.24
CA ASN A 111 -4.91 1.02 7.29
C ASN A 111 -5.43 2.19 6.43
N PRO A 112 -5.10 2.24 5.12
CA PRO A 112 -5.51 3.34 4.24
C PRO A 112 -7.00 3.30 3.86
N ARG A 113 -7.71 2.18 4.09
CA ARG A 113 -9.13 2.06 3.75
C ARG A 113 -9.97 2.91 4.70
N LYS A 114 -10.52 4.01 4.17
CA LYS A 114 -11.38 4.98 4.88
C LYS A 114 -12.83 4.81 4.43
N GLY A 115 -13.75 4.62 5.37
CA GLY A 115 -15.12 4.21 5.04
C GLY A 115 -15.94 5.18 4.21
N LYS A 116 -16.00 6.44 4.59
CA LYS A 116 -16.79 7.43 3.86
C LYS A 116 -15.91 8.18 2.86
N TRP A 117 -16.14 7.94 1.57
CA TRP A 117 -15.51 8.69 0.48
C TRP A 117 -16.53 9.64 -0.14
N ASN A 118 -16.22 10.93 -0.13
CA ASN A 118 -17.07 11.92 -0.78
C ASN A 118 -16.88 11.79 -2.30
N PRO A 119 -17.94 11.51 -3.08
CA PRO A 119 -17.86 11.33 -4.54
C PRO A 119 -17.43 12.61 -5.28
N ALA A 120 -17.54 13.79 -4.65
CA ALA A 120 -17.02 15.03 -5.18
C ALA A 120 -15.49 15.13 -5.09
N VAL A 121 -14.82 14.21 -4.39
CA VAL A 121 -13.36 14.13 -4.35
C VAL A 121 -12.86 13.58 -5.68
N THR A 122 -12.22 14.45 -6.41
CA THR A 122 -11.66 14.16 -7.73
C THR A 122 -10.16 13.82 -7.61
N PRO A 123 -9.62 12.95 -8.49
CA PRO A 123 -8.25 12.44 -8.37
C PRO A 123 -7.17 13.41 -8.87
N GLU A 124 -7.41 14.73 -8.84
CA GLU A 124 -6.39 15.74 -9.16
C GLU A 124 -5.62 16.16 -7.92
N ALA A 125 -4.30 16.32 -8.07
CA ALA A 125 -3.40 16.73 -6.99
C ALA A 125 -3.77 18.08 -6.33
N LYS A 126 -4.57 18.93 -6.97
CA LYS A 126 -5.04 20.20 -6.39
C LYS A 126 -6.23 20.02 -5.43
N HIS A 127 -6.94 18.89 -5.49
CA HIS A 127 -8.06 18.62 -4.60
C HIS A 127 -7.53 18.24 -3.22
N GLN A 128 -7.82 19.08 -2.22
CA GLN A 128 -7.23 18.98 -0.88
C GLN A 128 -7.45 17.60 -0.22
N ALA A 129 -8.69 17.09 -0.19
CA ALA A 129 -8.98 15.80 0.43
C ALA A 129 -8.28 14.61 -0.25
N PHE A 130 -8.08 14.67 -1.57
CA PHE A 130 -7.36 13.64 -2.32
C PHE A 130 -5.86 13.72 -2.00
N ARG A 131 -5.29 14.93 -1.99
CA ARG A 131 -3.90 15.17 -1.59
C ARG A 131 -3.62 14.69 -0.17
N GLU A 132 -4.48 15.02 0.79
CA GLU A 132 -4.33 14.60 2.19
C GLU A 132 -4.28 13.08 2.33
N GLN A 133 -5.15 12.36 1.62
CA GLN A 133 -5.13 10.89 1.59
C GLN A 133 -3.80 10.37 1.02
N VAL A 134 -3.38 10.87 -0.14
CA VAL A 134 -2.14 10.42 -0.80
C VAL A 134 -0.90 10.75 0.03
N GLU A 135 -0.84 11.94 0.63
CA GLU A 135 0.27 12.35 1.49
C GLU A 135 0.31 11.55 2.80
N TRP A 136 -0.85 11.18 3.36
CA TRP A 136 -0.93 10.27 4.49
C TRP A 136 -0.40 8.88 4.14
N GLU A 137 -0.80 8.33 2.98
CA GLU A 137 -0.35 7.02 2.50
C GLU A 137 1.17 7.01 2.27
N LEU A 138 1.69 8.01 1.55
CA LEU A 138 3.13 8.14 1.30
C LEU A 138 3.92 8.30 2.61
N GLY A 139 3.47 9.18 3.52
CA GLY A 139 4.11 9.38 4.82
C GLY A 139 4.10 8.10 5.66
N ALA A 140 3.01 7.34 5.66
CA ALA A 140 2.93 6.09 6.39
C ALA A 140 3.83 5.00 5.78
N LEU A 141 3.86 4.85 4.46
CA LEU A 141 4.77 3.94 3.77
C LEU A 141 6.25 4.22 4.11
N GLU A 142 6.62 5.51 4.24
CA GLU A 142 7.96 5.91 4.67
C GLU A 142 8.28 5.44 6.10
N GLN A 143 7.33 5.62 7.02
CA GLN A 143 7.54 5.40 8.46
C GLN A 143 7.40 3.93 8.89
N VAL A 144 6.63 3.09 8.21
CA VAL A 144 6.40 1.73 8.69
C VAL A 144 7.62 0.80 8.59
N ASP A 145 7.60 -0.27 9.37
CA ASP A 145 8.62 -1.33 9.36
C ASP A 145 8.34 -2.38 8.31
N VAL A 146 7.05 -2.68 8.09
CA VAL A 146 6.57 -3.68 7.13
C VAL A 146 5.46 -3.08 6.27
N ILE A 147 5.55 -3.29 4.96
CA ILE A 147 4.51 -2.93 3.98
C ILE A 147 3.94 -4.22 3.43
N VAL A 148 2.65 -4.44 3.64
CA VAL A 148 1.93 -5.64 3.20
C VAL A 148 1.10 -5.28 2.00
N PHE A 149 1.37 -5.90 0.86
CA PHE A 149 0.52 -5.78 -0.33
C PHE A 149 -0.42 -6.98 -0.43
N PHE A 150 -1.72 -6.71 -0.58
CA PHE A 150 -2.69 -7.73 -0.97
C PHE A 150 -3.38 -7.37 -2.30
N PHE A 151 -3.22 -8.24 -3.29
CA PHE A 151 -3.85 -8.10 -4.60
C PHE A 151 -5.08 -8.99 -4.70
N ASP A 152 -6.26 -8.36 -4.59
CA ASP A 152 -7.55 -9.01 -4.79
C ASP A 152 -7.69 -9.41 -6.26
N THR A 153 -8.04 -10.66 -6.51
CA THR A 153 -8.18 -11.22 -7.85
C THR A 153 -9.30 -10.59 -8.68
N ARG A 154 -10.17 -9.78 -8.05
CA ARG A 154 -11.25 -9.03 -8.71
C ARG A 154 -10.92 -7.56 -8.96
N THR A 155 -9.75 -7.08 -8.57
CA THR A 155 -9.35 -5.68 -8.71
C THR A 155 -8.22 -5.47 -9.72
N ARG A 156 -8.00 -4.21 -10.10
CA ARG A 156 -6.88 -3.78 -10.92
C ARG A 156 -5.71 -3.26 -10.09
N SER A 157 -5.99 -2.52 -9.02
CA SER A 157 -5.02 -1.97 -8.05
C SER A 157 -3.82 -1.22 -8.67
N PRO A 158 -4.03 -0.26 -9.60
CA PRO A 158 -2.93 0.41 -10.30
C PRO A 158 -2.02 1.22 -9.37
N VAL A 159 -2.57 1.93 -8.39
CA VAL A 159 -1.79 2.68 -7.40
C VAL A 159 -0.94 1.73 -6.56
N SER A 160 -1.48 0.58 -6.17
CA SER A 160 -0.70 -0.42 -5.43
C SER A 160 0.43 -1.04 -6.22
N LEU A 161 0.31 -1.17 -7.55
CA LEU A 161 1.41 -1.57 -8.41
C LEU A 161 2.50 -0.49 -8.48
N LEU A 162 2.13 0.79 -8.49
CA LEU A 162 3.06 1.92 -8.38
C LEU A 162 3.81 1.91 -7.04
N GLU A 163 3.08 1.73 -5.93
CA GLU A 163 3.65 1.63 -4.58
C GLU A 163 4.58 0.43 -4.43
N LEU A 164 4.21 -0.73 -4.97
CA LEU A 164 5.09 -1.91 -4.98
C LEU A 164 6.40 -1.58 -5.71
N GLY A 165 6.33 -0.93 -6.87
CA GLY A 165 7.52 -0.48 -7.59
C GLY A 165 8.37 0.51 -6.80
N LEU A 166 7.74 1.43 -6.06
CA LEU A 166 8.41 2.41 -5.21
C LEU A 166 9.18 1.76 -4.05
N TRP A 167 8.64 0.68 -3.46
CA TRP A 167 9.16 0.08 -2.23
C TRP A 167 9.84 -1.29 -2.41
N ALA A 168 9.88 -1.86 -3.62
CA ALA A 168 10.42 -3.20 -3.87
C ALA A 168 11.85 -3.41 -3.33
N ALA A 169 12.70 -2.37 -3.38
CA ALA A 169 14.10 -2.43 -2.93
C ALA A 169 14.32 -2.00 -1.46
N SER A 170 13.27 -1.95 -0.63
CA SER A 170 13.34 -1.36 0.73
C SER A 170 13.54 -2.35 1.88
N ASP A 171 13.54 -3.66 1.62
CA ASP A 171 13.53 -4.74 2.63
C ASP A 171 12.34 -4.69 3.61
N LYS A 172 11.30 -3.92 3.31
CA LYS A 172 10.08 -3.80 4.13
C LYS A 172 8.88 -4.55 3.54
N VAL A 173 8.96 -4.99 2.30
CA VAL A 173 7.79 -5.39 1.52
C VAL A 173 7.52 -6.88 1.64
N ILE A 174 6.26 -7.23 1.87
CA ILE A 174 5.72 -8.57 1.65
C ILE A 174 4.49 -8.51 0.76
N VAL A 175 4.38 -9.45 -0.18
CA VAL A 175 3.29 -9.47 -1.17
C VAL A 175 2.43 -10.73 -1.04
N CYS A 176 1.12 -10.57 -1.07
CA CYS A 176 0.16 -11.63 -1.32
C CYS A 176 -0.50 -11.40 -2.68
N CYS A 177 -0.22 -12.28 -3.64
CA CYS A 177 -0.74 -12.18 -5.00
C CYS A 177 -1.06 -13.57 -5.54
N GLY A 178 -2.34 -13.94 -5.47
CA GLY A 178 -2.80 -15.25 -5.94
C GLY A 178 -2.74 -15.39 -7.47
N PRO A 179 -2.71 -16.63 -7.99
CA PRO A 179 -2.52 -16.92 -9.43
C PRO A 179 -3.61 -16.36 -10.34
N ARG A 180 -4.75 -15.95 -9.79
CA ARG A 180 -5.89 -15.38 -10.54
C ARG A 180 -5.81 -13.85 -10.71
N TYR A 181 -4.85 -13.18 -10.08
CA TYR A 181 -4.70 -11.73 -10.25
C TYR A 181 -4.21 -11.39 -11.66
N TRP A 182 -4.85 -10.42 -12.33
CA TRP A 182 -4.67 -10.14 -13.76
C TRP A 182 -3.25 -9.70 -14.19
N ARG A 183 -2.41 -9.29 -13.23
CA ARG A 183 -0.99 -8.93 -13.44
C ARG A 183 -0.05 -9.77 -12.58
N GLN A 184 -0.49 -10.95 -12.12
CA GLN A 184 0.31 -11.82 -11.25
C GLN A 184 1.71 -12.08 -11.81
N GLY A 185 1.86 -12.36 -13.10
CA GLY A 185 3.18 -12.60 -13.69
C GLY A 185 4.14 -11.41 -13.55
N ASN A 186 3.64 -10.18 -13.67
CA ASN A 186 4.46 -8.97 -13.49
C ASN A 186 4.86 -8.79 -12.02
N VAL A 187 3.91 -9.01 -11.11
CA VAL A 187 4.15 -8.95 -9.67
C VAL A 187 5.19 -10.00 -9.27
N LYS A 188 5.03 -11.26 -9.71
CA LYS A 188 5.94 -12.37 -9.39
C LYS A 188 7.36 -12.11 -9.90
N ILE A 189 7.53 -11.76 -11.17
CA ILE A 189 8.84 -11.46 -11.76
C ILE A 189 9.52 -10.28 -11.03
N THR A 190 8.74 -9.26 -10.66
CA THR A 190 9.27 -8.12 -9.88
C THR A 190 9.72 -8.56 -8.49
N CYS A 191 8.92 -9.38 -7.81
CA CYS A 191 9.26 -9.88 -6.49
C CYS A 191 10.52 -10.74 -6.53
N GLU A 192 10.63 -11.66 -7.48
CA GLU A 192 11.83 -12.48 -7.70
C GLU A 192 13.06 -11.63 -8.02
N ARG A 193 12.90 -10.55 -8.80
CA ARG A 193 14.01 -9.67 -9.19
C ARG A 193 14.58 -8.85 -8.02
N TYR A 194 13.75 -8.49 -7.05
CA TYR A 194 14.12 -7.65 -5.91
C TYR A 194 14.15 -8.43 -4.58
N ASP A 195 14.14 -9.76 -4.64
CA ASP A 195 14.13 -10.64 -3.46
C ASP A 195 12.98 -10.33 -2.46
N VAL A 196 11.84 -9.89 -2.98
CA VAL A 196 10.65 -9.58 -2.17
C VAL A 196 9.91 -10.88 -1.85
N PRO A 197 9.65 -11.21 -0.56
CA PRO A 197 8.86 -12.37 -0.20
C PRO A 197 7.42 -12.24 -0.72
N MET A 198 6.98 -13.27 -1.43
CA MET A 198 5.65 -13.35 -2.02
C MET A 198 4.96 -14.66 -1.64
N VAL A 199 3.71 -14.57 -1.22
CA VAL A 199 2.79 -15.69 -0.98
C VAL A 199 1.58 -15.60 -1.92
N GLU A 200 0.88 -16.71 -2.10
CA GLU A 200 -0.27 -16.77 -3.01
C GLU A 200 -1.63 -16.73 -2.30
N SER A 201 -1.65 -16.80 -0.97
CA SER A 201 -2.87 -16.85 -0.17
C SER A 201 -2.81 -15.93 1.06
N PHE A 202 -3.97 -15.43 1.50
CA PHE A 202 -4.06 -14.64 2.73
C PHE A 202 -3.71 -15.46 3.98
N ALA A 203 -4.00 -16.77 3.96
CA ALA A 203 -3.67 -17.68 5.06
C ALA A 203 -2.16 -17.72 5.32
N ASP A 204 -1.35 -17.69 4.26
CA ASP A 204 0.13 -17.66 4.35
C ASP A 204 0.67 -16.25 4.62
N LEU A 205 -0.11 -15.21 4.30
CA LEU A 205 0.29 -13.82 4.47
C LEU A 205 0.48 -13.44 5.94
N VAL A 206 -0.48 -13.79 6.81
CA VAL A 206 -0.41 -13.42 8.24
C VAL A 206 0.85 -13.99 8.92
N PRO A 207 1.19 -15.30 8.81
CA PRO A 207 2.45 -15.83 9.33
C PRO A 207 3.67 -15.14 8.75
N ALA A 208 3.67 -14.85 7.45
CA ALA A 208 4.82 -14.24 6.80
C ALA A 208 5.05 -12.78 7.24
N VAL A 209 3.98 -12.01 7.52
CA VAL A 209 4.08 -10.69 8.18
C VAL A 209 4.70 -10.81 9.56
N ARG A 210 4.23 -11.76 10.38
CA ARG A 210 4.78 -12.01 11.73
C ARG A 210 6.26 -12.39 11.67
N ASN A 211 6.64 -13.26 10.74
CA ASN A 211 8.03 -13.66 10.53
C ASN A 211 8.91 -12.47 10.14
N MET A 212 8.42 -11.57 9.29
CA MET A 212 9.14 -10.35 8.93
C MET A 212 9.32 -9.40 10.12
N LEU A 213 8.29 -9.22 10.96
CA LEU A 213 8.42 -8.44 12.20
C LEU A 213 9.47 -9.04 13.14
N HIS A 214 9.50 -10.37 13.29
CA HIS A 214 10.56 -11.05 14.04
C HIS A 214 11.95 -10.88 13.42
N ALA A 215 12.07 -10.97 12.10
CA ALA A 215 13.33 -10.73 11.38
C ALA A 215 13.83 -9.28 11.59
N LYS A 216 12.92 -8.32 11.72
CA LYS A 216 13.22 -6.91 12.07
C LYS A 216 13.51 -6.70 13.55
N GLY A 217 13.58 -7.76 14.35
CA GLY A 217 14.01 -7.71 15.75
C GLY A 217 12.88 -7.64 16.76
N MET A 218 11.62 -7.83 16.36
CA MET A 218 10.51 -7.92 17.32
C MET A 218 10.68 -9.17 18.20
N ARG A 219 10.71 -8.98 19.51
CA ARG A 219 10.77 -10.03 20.52
C ARG A 219 9.74 -9.70 21.60
N LEU A 220 8.94 -10.68 21.97
CA LEU A 220 7.88 -10.55 22.97
C LEU A 220 8.23 -11.39 24.19
N ASP A 221 7.81 -10.95 25.37
CA ASP A 221 7.90 -11.72 26.60
C ASP A 221 6.74 -12.74 26.72
N GLU A 222 6.64 -13.42 27.87
CA GLU A 222 5.58 -14.40 28.16
C GLU A 222 4.17 -13.78 28.23
N ASN A 223 4.05 -12.47 28.41
CA ASN A 223 2.79 -11.74 28.46
C ASN A 223 2.39 -11.17 27.09
N GLY A 224 3.25 -11.30 26.07
CA GLY A 224 3.06 -10.71 24.75
C GLY A 224 3.52 -9.25 24.64
N ASP A 225 4.14 -8.71 25.69
CA ASP A 225 4.69 -7.36 25.72
C ASP A 225 6.04 -7.31 24.98
N LEU A 226 6.36 -6.16 24.39
CA LEU A 226 7.64 -5.99 23.68
C LEU A 226 8.83 -6.01 24.65
N ILE A 227 9.86 -6.80 24.34
CA ILE A 227 11.12 -6.77 25.12
C ILE A 227 11.87 -5.47 24.78
N GLY A 228 11.83 -4.51 25.71
CA GLY A 228 12.45 -3.19 25.58
C GLY A 228 11.44 -2.07 25.29
N PRO A 229 11.90 -0.84 25.04
CA PRO A 229 11.02 0.30 24.83
C PRO A 229 10.19 0.14 23.54
N ASN A 230 8.89 0.40 23.63
CA ASN A 230 7.96 0.41 22.50
C ASN A 230 7.77 1.83 21.92
N VAL A 231 8.88 2.45 21.54
CA VAL A 231 8.93 3.84 21.06
C VAL A 231 9.32 3.87 19.59
N HIS A 232 8.56 4.61 18.78
CA HIS A 232 8.87 4.85 17.37
C HIS A 232 10.12 5.69 17.21
N VAL A 233 10.91 5.37 16.17
CA VAL A 233 12.02 6.20 15.71
C VAL A 233 11.66 6.70 14.32
N LEU A 234 11.59 8.02 14.17
CA LEU A 234 11.28 8.65 12.88
C LEU A 234 12.29 8.20 11.83
N LYS A 235 11.78 7.77 10.67
CA LYS A 235 12.58 7.35 9.53
C LYS A 235 12.72 8.51 8.56
N ASP A 236 13.94 8.75 8.09
CA ASP A 236 14.19 9.75 7.06
C ASP A 236 13.52 9.35 5.74
N LYS A 237 13.16 10.35 4.94
CA LYS A 237 12.66 10.12 3.60
C LYS A 237 13.71 9.41 2.73
N PRO A 238 13.30 8.48 1.85
CA PRO A 238 14.22 7.85 0.91
C PRO A 238 14.98 8.88 0.09
N LYS A 239 16.32 8.79 0.11
CA LYS A 239 17.21 9.65 -0.67
C LYS A 239 17.48 9.03 -2.03
N LYS A 240 17.75 9.88 -3.03
CA LYS A 240 18.21 9.40 -4.34
C LYS A 240 19.57 8.74 -4.21
N LYS A 241 19.84 7.73 -5.04
CA LYS A 241 21.15 7.05 -5.08
C LYS A 241 22.33 8.04 -5.23
N THR A 242 22.18 9.06 -6.08
CA THR A 242 23.22 10.08 -6.26
C THR A 242 23.50 10.90 -5.00
N GLN A 243 22.49 11.13 -4.16
CA GLN A 243 22.68 11.81 -2.87
C GLN A 243 23.43 10.89 -1.89
N LEU A 244 23.06 9.61 -1.81
CA LEU A 244 23.74 8.64 -0.96
C LEU A 244 25.21 8.42 -1.39
N GLU A 245 25.49 8.41 -2.68
CA GLU A 245 26.86 8.29 -3.21
C GLU A 245 27.70 9.53 -2.88
N ALA A 246 27.11 10.73 -2.94
CA ALA A 246 27.78 11.96 -2.54
C ALA A 246 28.10 11.98 -1.02
N GLU A 247 27.12 11.64 -0.18
CA GLU A 247 27.30 11.53 1.28
C GLU A 247 28.38 10.49 1.63
N LYS A 248 28.39 9.35 0.93
CA LYS A 248 29.42 8.31 1.10
C LYS A 248 30.81 8.82 0.73
N ALA A 249 30.95 9.56 -0.37
CA ALA A 249 32.24 10.11 -0.79
C ALA A 249 32.77 11.16 0.20
N GLU A 250 31.89 12.01 0.73
CA GLU A 250 32.24 13.00 1.75
C GLU A 250 32.70 12.33 3.06
N LEU A 251 31.95 11.33 3.53
CA LEU A 251 32.31 10.54 4.71
C LEU A 251 33.66 9.83 4.52
N GLN A 252 33.92 9.29 3.33
CA GLN A 252 35.19 8.62 3.03
C GLN A 252 36.37 9.60 3.11
N SER A 253 36.21 10.81 2.56
CA SER A 253 37.22 11.87 2.64
C SER A 253 37.51 12.26 4.09
N MET A 254 36.47 12.41 4.92
CA MET A 254 36.62 12.73 6.35
C MET A 254 37.37 11.63 7.10
N VAL A 255 37.04 10.36 6.83
CA VAL A 255 37.73 9.20 7.42
C VAL A 255 39.21 9.18 7.03
N ASP A 256 39.54 9.45 5.77
CA ASP A 256 40.92 9.44 5.29
C ASP A 256 41.73 10.60 5.89
N SER A 257 41.12 11.78 6.06
CA SER A 257 41.74 12.92 6.76
C SER A 257 42.06 12.56 8.21
N LEU A 258 41.10 11.99 8.94
CA LEU A 258 41.30 11.60 10.34
C LEU A 258 42.39 10.53 10.50
N ARG A 259 42.45 9.54 9.57
CA ARG A 259 43.51 8.53 9.55
C ARG A 259 44.89 9.14 9.32
N ALA A 260 44.98 10.12 8.42
CA ALA A 260 46.22 10.84 8.16
C ALA A 260 46.68 11.66 9.37
N GLU A 261 45.76 12.30 10.10
CA GLU A 261 46.08 13.00 11.36
C GLU A 261 46.56 12.05 12.45
N LEU A 262 45.86 10.92 12.65
CA LEU A 262 46.24 9.88 13.61
C LEU A 262 47.61 9.27 13.31
N SER A 263 47.99 9.13 12.04
CA SER A 263 49.31 8.61 11.65
C SER A 263 50.48 9.55 11.97
N LYS A 264 50.18 10.81 12.34
CA LYS A 264 51.17 11.83 12.71
C LYS A 264 51.34 11.99 14.23
N LEU A 265 50.55 11.28 15.03
CA LEU A 265 50.64 11.20 16.49
C LEU A 265 51.51 10.01 16.91
#